data_AF-A0A367LVB5-F1
#
_entry.id   AF-A0A367LVB5-F1
#
_cell.length_a   1.000
_cell.length_b   1.000
_cell.length_c   1.000
_cell.angle_alpha   90.00
_cell.angle_beta   90.00
_cell.angle_gamma   90.00
#
_symmetry.space_group_name_H-M   'P 1'
#
loop_
_entity.id
_entity.type
_entity.pdbx_description
1 polymer ?
#
loop_
_entity_poly.entity_id
_entity_poly.type
_entity_poly.pdbx_seq_one_letter_code
_entity_poly.pdbx_strand_id
1 'polypeptide(L)'
;EKLEGPYEGSLFGAIGTADAGGVLVYGLRGHLFRSADFGDSWEEIPLKAASGDLEFGLSDGALLADGRIVVVGHGGSVLESTDGGRSFSVFNRPDRLSLAGVSA
;
A
#
# COMPACT_ATOMS: atom_id res chain seq x y z
N GLU A 1 -5.79 23.98 -2.99
CA GLU A 1 -5.23 24.06 -1.62
C GLU A 1 -4.22 22.93 -1.44
N LYS A 2 -3.15 23.12 -0.67
CA LYS A 2 -2.17 22.06 -0.35
C LYS A 2 -2.65 21.39 0.93
N LEU A 3 -2.90 20.07 0.87
CA LEU A 3 -3.22 19.27 2.05
C LEU A 3 -1.91 18.83 2.73
N GLU A 4 -1.89 18.80 4.06
CA GLU A 4 -0.81 18.14 4.80
C GLU A 4 -0.96 16.62 4.67
N GLY A 5 0.16 15.94 4.40
CA GLY A 5 0.16 14.49 4.22
C GLY A 5 0.21 13.72 5.55
N PRO A 6 -0.05 12.41 5.53
CA PRO A 6 -0.13 11.60 6.76
C PRO A 6 1.20 11.39 7.47
N TYR A 7 2.33 11.70 6.81
CA TYR A 7 3.65 11.63 7.41
C TYR A 7 4.68 12.52 6.69
N GLU A 8 5.80 12.79 7.35
CA GLU A 8 6.95 13.46 6.74
C GLU A 8 7.81 12.46 5.96
N GLY A 9 7.52 12.32 4.66
CA GLY A 9 8.32 11.51 3.74
C GLY A 9 7.79 11.51 2.31
N SER A 10 8.22 10.54 1.51
CA SER A 10 7.85 10.44 0.09
C SER A 10 6.80 9.38 -0.17
N LEU A 11 5.60 9.82 -0.53
CA LEU A 11 4.57 8.99 -1.15
C LEU A 11 4.89 8.80 -2.64
N PHE A 12 4.66 7.60 -3.13
CA PHE A 12 4.94 7.20 -4.52
C PHE A 12 3.69 6.89 -5.33
N GLY A 13 2.55 6.60 -4.67
CA GLY A 13 1.29 6.38 -5.37
C GLY A 13 0.06 6.40 -4.47
N ALA A 14 -1.10 6.35 -5.12
CA ALA A 14 -2.42 6.31 -4.48
C ALA A 14 -3.36 5.37 -5.24
N ILE A 15 -4.23 4.65 -4.53
CA ILE A 15 -5.20 3.68 -5.10
C ILE A 15 -6.55 3.88 -4.43
N GLY A 16 -7.63 3.88 -5.21
CA GLY A 16 -8.99 3.81 -4.67
C GLY A 16 -9.34 2.39 -4.21
N THR A 17 -10.11 2.27 -3.13
CA THR A 17 -10.63 0.97 -2.67
C THR A 17 -12.03 0.71 -3.23
N ALA A 18 -12.58 -0.47 -2.96
CA ALA A 18 -13.99 -0.76 -3.26
C ALA A 18 -14.97 0.03 -2.37
N ASP A 19 -14.53 0.54 -1.22
CA ASP A 19 -15.33 1.37 -0.33
C ASP A 19 -15.41 2.80 -0.87
N ALA A 20 -16.61 3.39 -0.90
CA ALA A 20 -16.78 4.81 -1.21
C ALA A 20 -15.98 5.66 -0.20
N GLY A 21 -15.18 6.59 -0.70
CA GLY A 21 -14.27 7.40 0.14
C GLY A 21 -12.97 6.71 0.54
N GLY A 22 -12.84 5.41 0.27
CA GLY A 22 -11.64 4.66 0.62
C GLY A 22 -10.49 4.93 -0.33
N VAL A 23 -9.38 5.45 0.21
CA VAL A 23 -8.15 5.75 -0.52
C VAL A 23 -6.97 5.14 0.22
N LEU A 24 -6.04 4.53 -0.51
CA LEU A 24 -4.74 4.12 -0.01
C LEU A 24 -3.67 5.01 -0.60
N VAL A 25 -2.66 5.37 0.20
CA VAL A 25 -1.42 5.99 -0.26
C VAL A 25 -0.25 5.20 0.29
N TYR A 26 0.80 5.05 -0.51
CA TYR A 26 1.97 4.25 -0.16
C TYR A 26 3.26 4.92 -0.60
N GLY A 27 4.37 4.54 0.01
CA GLY A 27 5.63 5.18 -0.30
C GLY A 27 6.87 4.52 0.29
N LEU A 28 7.82 5.38 0.63
CA LEU A 28 9.14 5.04 1.12
C LEU A 28 9.06 4.17 2.39
N ARG A 29 9.99 3.21 2.51
CA ARG A 29 10.15 2.35 3.71
C ARG A 29 8.89 1.63 4.19
N GLY A 30 8.01 1.24 3.28
CA GLY A 30 6.84 0.44 3.60
C GLY A 30 5.75 1.24 4.31
N HIS A 31 5.75 2.57 4.21
CA HIS A 31 4.63 3.36 4.69
C HIS A 31 3.42 3.16 3.77
N LEU A 32 2.30 2.79 4.39
CA LEU A 32 1.00 2.62 3.76
C LEU A 32 -0.05 3.22 4.68
N PHE A 33 -0.89 4.10 4.14
CA PHE A 33 -1.97 4.75 4.88
C PHE A 33 -3.28 4.55 4.17
N ARG A 34 -4.36 4.43 4.94
CA ARG A 34 -5.73 4.34 4.45
C ARG A 34 -6.52 5.54 4.96
N SER A 35 -7.29 6.14 4.06
CA SER A 35 -8.37 7.07 4.39
C SER A 35 -9.72 6.39 4.12
N ALA A 36 -10.74 6.77 4.88
CA ALA A 36 -12.13 6.39 4.66
C ALA A 36 -13.02 7.59 4.25
N ASP A 37 -12.42 8.76 4.07
CA ASP A 37 -13.06 10.06 3.91
C ASP A 37 -12.36 10.90 2.82
N PHE A 38 -11.99 10.26 1.71
CA PHE A 38 -11.37 10.91 0.54
C PHE A 38 -10.05 11.65 0.81
N GLY A 39 -9.35 11.27 1.88
CA GLY A 39 -8.04 11.80 2.26
C GLY A 39 -8.10 12.93 3.30
N ASP A 40 -9.27 13.18 3.89
CA ASP A 40 -9.41 14.15 4.98
C ASP A 40 -8.73 13.66 6.28
N SER A 41 -8.77 12.34 6.55
CA SER A 41 -8.05 11.68 7.63
C SER A 41 -7.38 10.38 7.18
N TRP A 42 -6.31 10.00 7.87
CA TRP A 42 -5.45 8.88 7.50
C TRP A 42 -5.12 8.01 8.71
N GLU A 43 -5.17 6.70 8.50
CA GLU A 43 -4.72 5.67 9.43
C GLU A 43 -3.52 4.94 8.82
N GLU A 44 -2.43 4.79 9.57
CA GLU A 44 -1.29 3.97 9.14
C GLU A 44 -1.64 2.49 9.23
N ILE A 45 -1.38 1.76 8.15
CA ILE A 45 -1.61 0.32 8.08
C ILE A 45 -0.27 -0.38 8.33
N PRO A 46 -0.11 -1.07 9.46
CA PRO A 46 1.15 -1.74 9.79
C PRO A 46 1.40 -2.91 8.84
N LEU A 47 2.59 -2.96 8.24
CA LEU A 47 2.98 -3.98 7.28
C LEU A 47 4.01 -4.93 7.91
N LYS A 48 3.54 -6.11 8.34
CA LYS A 48 4.36 -7.12 9.01
C LYS A 48 4.76 -8.22 8.02
N ALA A 49 6.03 -8.25 7.64
CA ALA A 49 6.67 -9.33 6.91
C ALA A 49 7.17 -10.42 7.88
N ALA A 50 7.64 -11.55 7.32
CA ALA A 50 8.20 -12.65 8.11
C ALA A 50 9.41 -12.24 8.96
N SER A 51 10.16 -11.21 8.53
CA SER A 51 11.34 -10.69 9.25
C SER A 51 11.00 -9.54 10.22
N GLY A 52 9.73 -9.17 10.39
CA GLY A 52 9.31 -8.01 11.19
C GLY A 52 8.63 -6.94 10.34
N ASP A 53 8.79 -5.68 10.72
CA ASP A 53 8.25 -4.55 9.95
C ASP A 53 8.83 -4.48 8.54
N LEU A 54 7.96 -4.19 7.56
CA LEU A 54 8.38 -4.01 6.18
C LEU A 54 9.06 -2.65 6.03
N GLU A 55 10.36 -2.65 5.74
CA GLU A 55 11.14 -1.41 5.53
C GLU A 55 11.49 -1.13 4.06
N PHE A 56 10.86 -1.86 3.12
CA PHE A 56 11.09 -1.69 1.68
C PHE A 56 10.13 -0.69 1.06
N GLY A 57 10.62 0.13 0.13
CA GLY A 57 9.77 1.05 -0.63
C GLY A 57 8.72 0.33 -1.48
N LEU A 58 7.50 0.87 -1.48
CA LEU A 58 6.39 0.40 -2.30
C LEU A 58 6.39 1.17 -3.62
N SER A 59 6.18 0.48 -4.74
CA SER A 59 6.41 1.04 -6.08
C SER A 59 5.10 1.27 -6.84
N ASP A 60 4.13 0.37 -6.72
CA ASP A 60 2.87 0.45 -7.44
C ASP A 60 1.79 -0.39 -6.74
N GLY A 61 0.52 -0.18 -7.08
CA GLY A 61 -0.54 -1.08 -6.68
C GLY A 61 -1.82 -0.92 -7.48
N ALA A 62 -2.67 -1.94 -7.44
CA ALA A 62 -3.89 -2.03 -8.21
C ALA A 62 -5.05 -2.58 -7.37
N LEU A 63 -6.25 -2.04 -7.62
CA LEU A 63 -7.51 -2.67 -7.25
C LEU A 63 -7.91 -3.65 -8.35
N LEU A 64 -8.03 -4.92 -8.01
CA LEU A 64 -8.42 -5.98 -8.92
C LEU A 64 -9.94 -6.03 -9.09
N ALA A 65 -10.40 -6.66 -10.18
CA ALA A 65 -11.83 -6.77 -10.50
C ALA A 65 -12.65 -7.53 -9.44
N ASP A 66 -12.00 -8.40 -8.66
CA ASP A 66 -12.62 -9.14 -7.55
C ASP A 66 -12.65 -8.37 -6.22
N GLY A 67 -12.19 -7.12 -6.21
CA GLY A 67 -12.15 -6.25 -5.03
C GLY A 67 -10.88 -6.40 -4.18
N ARG A 68 -9.96 -7.31 -4.53
CA ARG A 68 -8.65 -7.38 -3.85
C ARG A 68 -7.78 -6.19 -4.22
N ILE A 69 -6.92 -5.81 -3.30
CA ILE A 69 -5.91 -4.77 -3.52
C ILE A 69 -4.54 -5.42 -3.47
N VAL A 70 -3.73 -5.20 -4.49
CA VAL A 70 -2.35 -5.67 -4.55
C VAL A 70 -1.42 -4.47 -4.60
N VAL A 71 -0.42 -4.43 -3.71
CA VAL A 71 0.65 -3.42 -3.72
C VAL A 71 1.98 -4.16 -3.84
N VAL A 72 2.88 -3.68 -4.68
CA VAL A 72 4.17 -4.30 -4.94
C VAL A 72 5.31 -3.32 -4.72
N GLY A 73 6.53 -3.82 -4.52
CA GLY A 73 7.68 -2.94 -4.41
C GLY A 73 9.04 -3.62 -4.33
N HIS A 74 9.97 -2.92 -3.69
CA HIS A 74 11.36 -3.36 -3.54
C HIS A 74 11.47 -4.59 -2.64
N GLY A 75 12.61 -5.29 -2.73
CA GLY A 75 12.85 -6.52 -1.95
C GLY A 75 11.89 -7.66 -2.33
N GLY A 76 11.26 -7.59 -3.51
CA GLY A 76 10.25 -8.53 -3.96
C GLY A 76 8.96 -8.50 -3.15
N SER A 77 8.63 -7.37 -2.54
CA SER A 77 7.43 -7.22 -1.70
C SER A 77 6.16 -7.32 -2.53
N VAL A 78 5.23 -8.17 -2.10
CA VAL A 78 3.88 -8.35 -2.62
C VAL A 78 2.93 -8.31 -1.42
N LEU A 79 2.05 -7.32 -1.41
CA LEU A 79 1.09 -7.08 -0.36
C LEU A 79 -0.30 -7.32 -0.95
N GLU A 80 -1.13 -8.11 -0.27
CA GLU A 80 -2.50 -8.39 -0.69
C GLU A 80 -3.48 -8.05 0.44
N SER A 81 -4.54 -7.33 0.09
CA SER A 81 -5.69 -7.09 0.96
C SER A 81 -6.97 -7.61 0.31
N THR A 82 -7.79 -8.29 1.11
CA THR A 82 -9.13 -8.77 0.75
C THR A 82 -10.23 -8.02 1.51
N ASP A 83 -9.87 -7.01 2.30
CA ASP A 83 -10.76 -6.33 3.25
C ASP A 83 -10.81 -4.81 3.02
N GLY A 84 -10.67 -4.37 1.77
CA GLY A 84 -10.74 -2.96 1.40
C GLY A 84 -9.55 -2.13 1.90
N GLY A 85 -8.39 -2.77 2.07
CA GLY A 85 -7.14 -2.12 2.48
C GLY A 85 -6.99 -1.90 3.97
N ARG A 86 -7.82 -2.53 4.81
CA ARG A 86 -7.77 -2.40 6.27
C ARG A 86 -6.64 -3.25 6.87
N SER A 87 -6.32 -4.37 6.24
CA SER A 87 -5.15 -5.18 6.55
C SER A 87 -4.52 -5.77 5.29
N PHE A 88 -3.23 -6.09 5.38
CA PHE A 88 -2.47 -6.68 4.27
C PHE A 88 -1.68 -7.90 4.73
N SER A 89 -1.75 -8.97 3.93
CA SER A 89 -0.80 -10.06 4.00
C SER A 89 0.45 -9.68 3.20
N VAL A 90 1.63 -9.77 3.84
CA VAL A 90 2.91 -9.40 3.23
C VAL A 90 3.70 -10.65 2.86
N PHE A 91 4.07 -10.75 1.59
CA PHE A 91 4.94 -11.79 1.08
C PHE A 91 6.14 -11.15 0.37
N ASN A 92 7.34 -11.67 0.64
CA ASN A 92 8.53 -11.31 -0.13
C ASN A 92 8.90 -12.46 -1.06
N ARG A 93 9.08 -12.17 -2.35
CA ARG A 93 9.58 -13.15 -3.31
C ARG A 93 10.91 -13.74 -2.82
N PRO A 94 11.15 -15.06 -2.96
CA PRO A 94 12.40 -15.67 -2.56
C PRO A 94 13.64 -15.10 -3.26
N ASP A 95 13.49 -14.71 -4.53
CA ASP A 95 14.55 -14.07 -5.32
C ASP A 95 14.77 -12.58 -4.99
N ARG A 96 13.85 -12.00 -4.20
CA ARG A 96 13.84 -10.59 -3.77
C ARG A 96 13.96 -9.57 -4.89
N LEU A 97 13.67 -9.95 -6.14
CA LEU A 97 13.73 -9.03 -7.26
C LEU A 97 12.64 -7.97 -7.12
N SER A 98 13.03 -6.70 -7.24
CA SER A 98 12.10 -5.58 -7.14
C SER A 98 11.00 -5.69 -8.19
N LEU A 99 9.78 -5.39 -7.76
CA LEU A 99 8.62 -5.27 -8.63
C LEU A 99 8.36 -3.79 -8.88
N ALA A 100 8.32 -3.39 -10.15
CA ALA A 100 8.15 -1.99 -10.54
C ALA A 100 6.67 -1.62 -10.79
N GLY A 101 5.80 -2.60 -11.01
CA GLY A 101 4.41 -2.37 -11.39
C GLY A 101 3.52 -3.59 -11.22
N VAL A 102 2.21 -3.36 -11.11
CA VAL A 102 1.15 -4.38 -11.13
C VAL A 102 -0.04 -3.87 -11.95
N SER A 103 -0.70 -4.77 -12.68
CA SER A 103 -1.87 -4.45 -13.51
C SER A 103 -2.97 -5.48 -13.32
N ALA A 104 -4.22 -5.04 -13.37
CA ALA A 104 -5.43 -5.87 -13.32
C ALA A 104 -5.95 -6.24 -14.72
#